data_AF-A0A8H7GB88-F1
#
_entry.id   AF-A0A8H7GB88-F1
#
_cell.length_a   1.000
_cell.length_b   1.000
_cell.length_c   1.000
_cell.angle_alpha   90.00
_cell.angle_beta   90.00
_cell.angle_gamma   90.00
#
_symmetry.space_group_name_H-M   'P 1'
#
loop_
_entity.id
_entity.type
_entity.pdbx_description
1 polymer ?
#
loop_
_entity_poly.entity_id
_entity_poly.type
_entity_poly.pdbx_seq_one_letter_code
_entity_poly.pdbx_strand_id
1 'polypeptide(L)'
;MAPVNQNTVHENSPPLSPIPYDSPADLCKRVLKRDLPYEPRDYQLDGVCPVLDGFDLLAATPTGSGKTGYLTQLMLMACALAEDPSLQLNDRAFLKDPVMLVVSPTNSLEMDMVITKITRLCCAGSLSHRCAG
;
A
#
# COMPACT_ATOMS: atom_id res chain seq x y z
N MET A 1 -11.65 -14.20 47.34
CA MET A 1 -10.50 -13.98 46.44
C MET A 1 -10.16 -15.31 45.79
N ALA A 2 -10.48 -15.47 44.51
CA ALA A 2 -10.11 -16.64 43.70
C ALA A 2 -8.99 -16.21 42.73
N PRO A 3 -8.04 -17.08 42.38
CA PRO A 3 -6.92 -16.71 41.51
C PRO A 3 -7.40 -16.55 40.06
N VAL A 4 -7.04 -15.43 39.44
CA VAL A 4 -7.24 -15.16 38.01
C VAL A 4 -6.22 -16.00 37.24
N ASN A 5 -6.72 -17.02 36.53
CA ASN A 5 -5.94 -17.84 35.61
C ASN A 5 -5.63 -17.02 34.36
N GLN A 6 -4.37 -16.60 34.22
CA GLN A 6 -3.82 -16.02 33.00
C GLN A 6 -3.56 -17.17 32.01
N ASN A 7 -4.52 -17.50 31.15
CA ASN A 7 -4.27 -18.26 29.90
C ASN A 7 -5.56 -18.43 29.11
N THR A 8 -5.83 -17.52 28.17
CA THR A 8 -6.56 -17.82 26.92
C THR A 8 -6.32 -16.68 25.92
N VAL A 9 -5.17 -16.69 25.25
CA VAL A 9 -5.10 -16.13 23.90
C VAL A 9 -5.49 -17.28 22.98
N HIS A 10 -6.77 -17.35 22.63
CA HIS A 10 -7.21 -18.23 21.54
C HIS A 10 -6.77 -17.59 20.22
N GLU A 11 -5.52 -17.83 19.85
CA GLU A 11 -4.98 -17.57 18.52
C GLU A 11 -5.47 -18.67 17.58
N ASN A 12 -6.79 -18.70 17.34
CA ASN A 12 -7.43 -19.62 16.40
C ASN A 12 -7.74 -18.87 15.08
N SER A 13 -6.76 -18.16 14.53
CA SER A 13 -6.79 -17.82 13.11
C SER A 13 -6.03 -18.93 12.38
N PRO A 14 -6.62 -19.60 11.37
CA PRO A 14 -5.84 -20.50 10.54
C PRO A 14 -4.64 -19.71 9.98
N PRO A 15 -3.43 -20.30 9.92
CA PRO A 15 -2.33 -19.65 9.24
C PRO A 15 -2.80 -19.39 7.82
N LEU A 16 -2.95 -18.11 7.45
CA LEU A 16 -3.29 -17.73 6.09
C LEU A 16 -2.19 -18.34 5.22
N SER A 17 -2.53 -19.35 4.42
CA SER A 17 -1.63 -19.85 3.39
C SER A 17 -1.17 -18.65 2.57
N PRO A 18 0.13 -18.47 2.30
CA PRO A 18 0.60 -17.35 1.50
C PRO A 18 -0.21 -17.30 0.21
N ILE A 19 -0.94 -16.20 -0.01
CA ILE A 19 -1.63 -16.00 -1.27
C ILE A 19 -0.53 -15.95 -2.33
N PRO A 20 -0.49 -16.87 -3.31
CA PRO A 20 0.50 -16.80 -4.37
C PRO A 20 0.24 -15.51 -5.15
N TYR A 21 1.21 -14.60 -5.15
CA TYR A 21 1.19 -13.39 -5.94
C TYR A 21 2.46 -13.35 -6.79
N ASP A 22 2.33 -12.92 -8.04
CA ASP A 22 3.41 -12.88 -9.03
C ASP A 22 4.27 -11.63 -8.85
N SER A 23 3.71 -10.58 -8.24
CA SER A 23 4.39 -9.32 -7.93
C SER A 23 5.53 -9.52 -6.91
N PRO A 24 6.84 -9.49 -7.29
CA PRO A 24 7.93 -9.74 -6.37
C PRO A 24 8.00 -8.64 -5.32
N ALA A 25 7.92 -9.01 -4.04
CA ALA A 25 8.04 -8.07 -2.92
C ALA A 25 9.32 -7.22 -3.01
N ASP A 26 10.41 -7.79 -3.53
CA ASP A 26 11.68 -7.08 -3.75
C ASP A 26 11.58 -5.98 -4.81
N LEU A 27 10.78 -6.18 -5.88
CA LEU A 27 10.53 -5.13 -6.85
C LEU A 27 9.77 -3.99 -6.20
N CYS A 28 8.71 -4.31 -5.45
CA CYS A 28 7.91 -3.32 -4.74
C CYS A 28 8.77 -2.52 -3.77
N LYS A 29 9.62 -3.17 -2.96
CA LYS A 29 10.58 -2.49 -2.07
C LYS A 29 11.50 -1.55 -2.84
N ARG A 30 12.09 -1.99 -3.95
CA ARG A 30 13.00 -1.16 -4.75
C ARG A 30 12.33 0.08 -5.32
N VAL A 31 11.11 -0.07 -5.86
CA VAL A 31 10.34 1.05 -6.42
C VAL A 31 9.95 2.02 -5.31
N LEU A 32 9.35 1.52 -4.23
CA LEU A 32 8.85 2.32 -3.12
C LEU A 32 9.94 3.05 -2.34
N LYS A 33 11.16 2.51 -2.29
CA LYS A 33 12.30 3.15 -1.61
C LYS A 33 12.70 4.50 -2.20
N ARG A 34 12.31 4.79 -3.46
CA ARG A 34 12.59 6.08 -4.10
C ARG A 34 11.75 7.21 -3.49
N ASP A 35 10.53 6.89 -3.08
CA ASP A 35 9.52 7.88 -2.70
C ASP A 35 9.16 7.86 -1.22
N LEU A 36 9.37 6.73 -0.54
CA LEU A 36 9.10 6.60 0.89
C LEU A 36 10.33 6.97 1.73
N PRO A 37 10.17 7.79 2.78
CA PRO A 37 11.24 8.11 3.72
C PRO A 37 11.48 7.00 4.75
N TYR A 38 10.88 5.83 4.57
CA TYR A 38 10.96 4.67 5.46
C TYR A 38 10.86 3.38 4.64
N GLU A 39 11.36 2.28 5.20
CA GLU A 39 11.25 0.96 4.58
C GLU A 39 9.82 0.42 4.74
N PRO A 40 9.14 0.00 3.66
CA PRO A 40 7.85 -0.70 3.75
C PRO A 40 7.94 -1.92 4.66
N ARG A 41 6.95 -2.12 5.52
CA ARG A 41 6.91 -3.32 6.38
C ARG A 41 6.41 -4.51 5.57
N ASP A 42 6.97 -5.70 5.82
CA ASP A 42 6.67 -6.90 5.03
C ASP A 42 5.18 -7.23 4.99
N TYR A 43 4.49 -7.16 6.13
CA TYR A 43 3.04 -7.41 6.18
C TYR A 43 2.21 -6.37 5.39
N GLN A 44 2.76 -5.19 5.08
CA GLN A 44 2.12 -4.22 4.19
C GLN A 44 2.26 -4.67 2.73
N LEU A 45 3.45 -5.15 2.35
CA LEU A 45 3.71 -5.69 1.02
C LEU A 45 2.92 -6.97 0.75
N ASP A 46 2.74 -7.82 1.77
CA ASP A 46 1.88 -9.01 1.68
C ASP A 46 0.41 -8.68 1.35
N GLY A 47 -0.04 -7.44 1.60
CA GLY A 47 -1.33 -6.96 1.12
C GLY A 47 -1.26 -6.19 -0.19
N VAL A 48 -0.22 -5.38 -0.41
CA VAL A 48 -0.09 -4.56 -1.62
C VAL A 48 0.17 -5.42 -2.86
N CYS A 49 1.06 -6.41 -2.78
CA CYS A 49 1.44 -7.23 -3.93
C CYS A 49 0.25 -8.00 -4.55
N PRO A 50 -0.60 -8.69 -3.77
CA PRO A 50 -1.83 -9.28 -4.31
C PRO A 50 -2.77 -8.25 -4.97
N VAL A 51 -2.88 -7.04 -4.42
CA VAL A 51 -3.74 -5.99 -5.00
C VAL A 51 -3.21 -5.51 -6.35
N LEU A 52 -1.89 -5.44 -6.52
CA LEU A 52 -1.27 -5.14 -7.82
C LEU A 52 -1.55 -6.25 -8.85
N ASP A 53 -1.65 -7.50 -8.39
CA ASP A 53 -2.12 -8.63 -9.17
C ASP A 53 -3.67 -8.69 -9.24
N GLY A 54 -4.35 -7.60 -8.91
CA GLY A 54 -5.80 -7.39 -9.00
C GLY A 54 -6.66 -8.29 -8.12
N PHE A 55 -6.12 -8.76 -6.99
CA PHE A 55 -6.92 -9.36 -5.93
C PHE A 55 -7.49 -8.30 -4.99
N ASP A 56 -8.69 -8.55 -4.45
CA ASP A 56 -9.26 -7.71 -3.40
C ASP A 56 -8.61 -8.01 -2.04
N LEU A 57 -8.27 -6.96 -1.29
CA LEU A 57 -7.64 -7.09 0.03
C LEU A 57 -8.62 -6.73 1.16
N LEU A 58 -8.81 -7.67 2.08
CA LEU A 58 -9.39 -7.42 3.39
C LEU A 58 -8.29 -7.55 4.46
N ALA A 59 -7.84 -6.43 5.01
CA ALA A 59 -6.76 -6.40 6.01
C ALA A 59 -7.29 -6.13 7.43
N ALA A 60 -7.17 -7.11 8.31
CA ALA A 60 -7.41 -6.93 9.75
C ALA A 60 -6.12 -6.52 10.46
N THR A 61 -5.99 -5.24 10.83
CA THR A 61 -4.78 -4.73 11.50
C THR A 61 -5.11 -3.83 12.70
N PRO A 62 -4.34 -3.91 13.80
CA PRO A 62 -4.54 -3.04 14.96
C PRO A 62 -4.39 -1.55 14.59
N THR A 63 -4.99 -0.64 15.35
CA THR A 63 -4.79 0.80 15.16
C THR A 63 -3.33 1.19 15.38
N GLY A 64 -2.85 2.22 14.67
CA GLY A 64 -1.42 2.61 14.68
C GLY A 64 -0.47 1.70 13.87
N SER A 65 -0.97 0.61 13.28
CA SER A 65 -0.19 -0.30 12.43
C SER A 65 0.20 0.28 11.06
N GLY A 66 -0.09 1.55 10.77
CA GLY A 66 0.22 2.13 9.46
C GLY A 66 -0.69 1.61 8.35
N LYS A 67 -2.01 1.54 8.59
CA LYS A 67 -3.04 1.28 7.57
C LYS A 67 -2.90 2.19 6.35
N THR A 68 -2.64 3.47 6.59
CA THR A 68 -2.36 4.47 5.55
C THR A 68 -1.17 4.09 4.67
N GLY A 69 -0.24 3.28 5.20
CA GLY A 69 0.88 2.72 4.43
C GLY A 69 0.43 1.84 3.28
N TYR A 70 -0.60 1.00 3.45
CA TYR A 70 -1.16 0.19 2.35
C TYR A 70 -1.66 1.08 1.20
N LEU A 71 -2.45 2.11 1.54
CA LEU A 71 -3.00 3.05 0.56
C LEU A 71 -1.88 3.82 -0.17
N THR A 72 -0.92 4.35 0.58
CA THR A 72 0.19 5.13 0.02
C THR A 72 1.09 4.27 -0.88
N GLN A 73 1.43 3.06 -0.42
CA GLN A 73 2.28 2.13 -1.17
C GLN A 73 1.58 1.65 -2.44
N LEU A 74 0.30 1.30 -2.36
CA LEU A 74 -0.48 0.90 -3.52
C LEU A 74 -0.55 2.02 -4.57
N MET A 75 -0.79 3.26 -4.13
CA MET A 75 -0.88 4.41 -5.04
C MET A 75 0.47 4.69 -5.71
N LEU A 76 1.57 4.65 -4.96
CA LEU A 76 2.93 4.83 -5.48
C LEU A 76 3.29 3.76 -6.53
N MET A 77 2.97 2.50 -6.24
CA MET A 77 3.20 1.40 -7.18
C MET A 77 2.36 1.57 -8.45
N ALA A 78 1.09 1.95 -8.32
CA ALA A 78 0.23 2.20 -9.47
C ALA A 78 0.77 3.34 -10.35
N CYS A 79 1.27 4.44 -9.77
CA CYS A 79 1.93 5.51 -10.52
C CYS A 79 3.19 5.00 -11.24
N ALA A 80 4.07 4.30 -10.53
CA ALA A 80 5.30 3.78 -11.11
C ALA A 80 5.05 2.80 -12.28
N LEU A 81 4.03 1.94 -12.16
CA LEU A 81 3.63 0.98 -13.21
C LEU A 81 2.93 1.66 -14.40
N ALA A 82 2.29 2.80 -14.18
CA ALA A 82 1.70 3.63 -15.23
C ALA A 82 2.76 4.46 -15.98
N GLU A 83 3.80 4.93 -15.27
CA GLU A 83 4.92 5.69 -15.85
C GLU A 83 5.90 4.78 -16.62
N ASP A 84 6.20 3.59 -16.09
CA ASP A 84 7.12 2.63 -16.69
C ASP A 84 6.46 1.24 -16.82
N PRO A 85 5.83 0.96 -17.99
CA PRO A 85 5.23 -0.34 -18.26
C PRO A 85 6.21 -1.52 -18.24
N SER A 86 7.53 -1.29 -18.32
CA SER A 86 8.52 -2.39 -18.23
C SER A 86 8.61 -3.01 -16.84
N LEU A 87 8.08 -2.33 -15.82
CA LEU A 87 7.97 -2.85 -14.45
C LEU A 87 6.79 -3.81 -14.26
N GLN A 88 5.89 -3.92 -15.23
CA GLN A 88 4.74 -4.82 -15.17
C GLN A 88 5.21 -6.26 -15.35
N LEU A 89 4.87 -7.13 -14.39
CA LEU A 89 5.19 -8.57 -14.48
C LEU A 89 4.14 -9.38 -15.23
N ASN A 90 2.98 -8.77 -15.45
CA ASN A 90 1.82 -9.37 -16.08
C ASN A 90 1.33 -8.43 -17.19
N ASP A 91 0.53 -8.94 -18.13
CA ASP A 91 -0.09 -8.14 -19.20
C ASP A 91 -1.21 -7.19 -18.69
N ARG A 92 -1.16 -6.81 -17.41
CA ARG A 92 -2.12 -5.90 -16.77
C ARG A 92 -1.69 -4.47 -16.98
N ALA A 93 -2.42 -3.79 -17.86
CA ALA A 93 -2.27 -2.36 -18.06
C ALA A 93 -2.76 -1.58 -16.84
N PHE A 94 -1.90 -0.73 -16.29
CA PHE A 94 -2.30 0.31 -15.35
C PHE A 94 -2.80 1.54 -16.11
N LEU A 95 -3.85 2.18 -15.59
CA LEU A 95 -4.39 3.40 -16.19
C LEU A 95 -3.36 4.52 -16.08
N LYS A 96 -3.22 5.28 -17.17
CA LYS A 96 -2.48 6.54 -17.15
C LYS A 96 -3.17 7.48 -16.16
N ASP A 97 -2.38 8.05 -15.25
CA ASP A 97 -2.85 8.89 -14.13
C ASP A 97 -3.82 8.14 -13.19
N PRO A 98 -3.32 7.16 -12.42
CA PRO A 98 -4.17 6.38 -11.51
C PRO A 98 -4.84 7.26 -10.45
N VAL A 99 -6.03 6.85 -9.99
CA VAL A 99 -6.82 7.57 -8.99
C VAL A 99 -7.27 6.59 -7.91
N MET A 100 -7.21 7.01 -6.65
CA MET A 100 -7.66 6.23 -5.50
C MET A 100 -8.77 6.96 -4.75
N LEU A 101 -9.93 6.31 -4.57
CA LEU A 101 -10.99 6.78 -3.70
C LEU A 101 -10.85 6.12 -2.33
N VAL A 102 -10.67 6.92 -1.28
CA VAL A 102 -10.59 6.44 0.10
C VAL A 102 -11.80 6.92 0.87
N VAL A 103 -12.62 5.99 1.36
CA VAL A 103 -13.77 6.29 2.22
C VAL A 103 -13.37 6.02 3.66
N SER A 104 -13.47 7.04 4.52
CA SER A 104 -13.20 6.92 5.95
C SER A 104 -14.46 7.24 6.76
N PRO A 105 -14.70 6.57 7.90
CA PRO A 105 -15.88 6.81 8.72
C PRO A 105 -15.87 8.17 9.45
N THR A 106 -14.73 8.86 9.48
CA THR A 106 -14.55 10.12 10.24
C THR A 106 -13.66 11.12 9.49
N ASN A 107 -14.02 12.41 9.56
CA ASN A 107 -13.27 13.51 8.93
C ASN A 107 -11.84 13.68 9.48
N SER A 108 -11.57 13.33 10.74
CA SER A 108 -10.22 13.42 11.32
C SER A 108 -9.21 12.54 10.57
N LEU A 109 -9.62 11.34 10.16
CA LEU A 109 -8.79 10.44 9.37
C LEU A 109 -8.57 10.95 7.95
N GLU A 110 -9.56 11.61 7.35
CA GLU A 110 -9.44 12.26 6.05
C GLU A 110 -8.40 13.38 6.08
N MET A 111 -8.50 14.27 7.08
CA MET A 111 -7.56 15.38 7.27
C MET A 111 -6.12 14.87 7.48
N ASP A 112 -5.95 13.82 8.28
CA ASP A 112 -4.65 13.19 8.47
C ASP A 112 -4.09 12.64 7.14
N MET A 113 -4.91 12.06 6.28
CA MET A 113 -4.47 11.55 4.97
C MET A 113 -4.10 12.66 3.97
N VAL A 114 -4.86 13.76 3.95
CA VAL A 114 -4.58 14.94 3.12
C VAL A 114 -3.28 15.62 3.55
N ILE A 115 -3.06 15.75 4.86
CA ILE A 115 -1.88 16.39 5.44
C ILE A 115 -0.64 15.50 5.29
N THR A 116 -0.79 14.17 5.42
CA THR A 116 0.37 13.30 5.65
C THR A 116 1.15 12.92 4.39
N LYS A 117 0.54 12.75 3.19
CA LYS A 117 1.29 12.55 1.92
C LYS A 117 0.51 12.25 0.64
N ILE A 118 -0.76 11.81 0.69
CA ILE A 118 -1.43 11.26 -0.52
C ILE A 118 -1.56 12.32 -1.62
N THR A 119 -1.78 13.58 -1.25
CA THR A 119 -1.94 14.71 -2.20
C THR A 119 -0.65 15.08 -2.95
N ARG A 120 0.54 14.77 -2.40
CA ARG A 120 1.82 15.12 -3.05
C ARG A 120 2.22 14.18 -4.19
N LEU A 121 1.55 13.03 -4.31
CA LEU A 121 1.84 12.02 -5.33
C LEU A 121 1.47 12.48 -6.75
N CYS A 122 0.46 13.34 -6.89
CA CYS A 122 0.07 13.88 -8.20
C CYS A 122 1.01 14.96 -8.76
N CYS A 123 1.91 15.53 -7.95
CA CYS A 123 2.71 16.70 -8.35
C CYS A 123 4.16 16.39 -8.77
N ALA A 124 4.70 15.20 -8.45
CA ALA A 124 6.09 14.90 -8.74
C ALA A 124 6.35 14.53 -10.21
N GLY A 125 5.39 13.93 -10.91
CA GLY A 125 5.54 13.49 -12.31
C GLY A 125 5.34 14.57 -13.38
N SER A 126 4.79 15.75 -13.05
CA SER A 126 4.35 16.73 -14.05
C SER A 126 5.26 17.97 -14.21
N LEU A 127 6.35 18.10 -13.44
CA LEU A 127 7.17 19.31 -13.41
C LEU A 127 8.55 19.21 -14.09
N SER A 128 8.98 18.07 -14.61
CA SER A 128 10.33 17.94 -15.20
C SER A 128 10.44 18.22 -16.71
N HIS A 129 9.34 18.52 -17.43
CA HIS A 129 9.37 18.70 -18.90
C HIS A 129 8.86 20.05 -19.44
N ARG A 130 8.74 21.11 -18.61
CA ARG A 130 8.32 22.45 -19.11
C ARG A 130 9.29 23.60 -18.84
N CYS A 131 10.60 23.32 -18.76
CA CYS A 131 11.62 24.38 -18.74
C CYS A 131 12.81 24.00 -19.65
N ALA A 132 12.56 23.88 -20.96
CA ALA A 132 13.58 23.98 -22.00
C ALA A 132 12.85 24.22 -23.34
N GLY A 133 12.82 25.48 -23.77
CA GLY A 133 12.13 25.94 -24.99
C GLY A 133 11.89 27.43 -24.91
#